data_AF-A0A1M6LNQ1-F1
#
_entry.id   AF-A0A1M6LNQ1-F1
#
_cell.length_a   1.000
_cell.length_b   1.000
_cell.length_c   1.000
_cell.angle_alpha   90.00
_cell.angle_beta   90.00
_cell.angle_gamma   90.00
#
_symmetry.space_group_name_H-M   'P 1'
#
loop_
_entity.id
_entity.type
_entity.pdbx_description
1 polymer ?
#
loop_
_entity_poly.entity_id
_entity_poly.type
_entity_poly.pdbx_seq_one_letter_code
_entity_poly.pdbx_strand_id
1 'polypeptide(L)' 'MLDFNNCTPEELALAAEALALALAKDRSSDYINVLGNLLVAVGSIMLTIAAQQQNIKSMQESMNNKNTKD' A
#
# COMPACT_ATOMS: atom_id res chain seq x y z
N MET A 1 16.00 7.76 2.34
CA MET A 1 14.59 7.31 2.32
C MET A 1 14.59 6.01 1.51
N LEU A 2 13.97 4.93 2.02
CA LEU A 2 13.91 3.66 1.30
C LEU A 2 13.06 3.84 0.04
N ASP A 3 13.62 3.51 -1.13
CA ASP A 3 12.91 3.55 -2.40
C ASP A 3 12.37 2.15 -2.73
N PHE A 4 11.09 1.94 -2.42
CA PHE A 4 10.42 0.66 -2.65
C PHE A 4 10.19 0.36 -4.14
N ASN A 5 10.47 1.29 -5.06
CA ASN A 5 10.31 1.05 -6.50
C ASN A 5 11.42 0.17 -7.10
N ASN A 6 12.51 -0.06 -6.36
CA ASN A 6 13.65 -0.84 -6.83
C ASN A 6 13.75 -2.25 -6.19
N CYS A 7 12.75 -2.63 -5.39
CA CYS A 7 12.69 -3.97 -4.79
C CYS A 7 11.80 -4.90 -5.60
N THR A 8 12.22 -6.15 -5.73
CA THR A 8 11.37 -7.22 -6.26
C THR A 8 10.24 -7.54 -5.28
N PRO A 9 9.11 -8.10 -5.75
CA PRO A 9 8.04 -8.57 -4.87
C PRO A 9 8.53 -9.55 -3.79
N GLU A 10 9.47 -10.42 -4.12
CA GLU A 10 10.08 -11.39 -3.21
C GLU A 10 10.89 -10.70 -2.10
N GLU A 11 11.69 -9.69 -2.43
CA GLU A 11 12.44 -8.90 -1.43
C GLU A 11 11.50 -8.14 -0.50
N LEU A 12 10.40 -7.59 -1.03
CA LEU A 12 9.38 -6.92 -0.22
C LEU A 12 8.65 -7.90 0.71
N ALA A 13 8.33 -9.10 0.22
CA ALA A 13 7.71 -10.15 1.03
C ALA A 13 8.62 -10.58 2.18
N LEU A 14 9.90 -10.82 1.90
CA LEU A 14 10.89 -11.15 2.93
C LEU A 14 11.05 -10.03 3.96
N ALA A 15 11.09 -8.77 3.51
CA ALA A 15 11.16 -7.62 4.42
C ALA A 15 9.91 -7.51 5.31
N ALA A 16 8.71 -7.73 4.76
CA ALA A 16 7.46 -7.71 5.51
C ALA A 16 7.42 -8.84 6.56
N GLU A 17 7.87 -10.04 6.20
CA GLU A 17 7.95 -11.18 7.11
C GLU A 17 8.95 -10.93 8.25
N ALA A 18 10.14 -10.42 7.92
CA ALA A 18 11.15 -10.03 8.92
C ALA A 18 10.61 -8.96 9.88
N LEU A 19 9.90 -7.95 9.36
CA LEU A 19 9.26 -6.91 10.16
C LEU A 19 8.20 -7.50 11.10
N ALA A 20 7.32 -8.37 10.58
CA ALA A 20 6.26 -9.00 11.36
C ALA A 20 6.83 -9.85 12.51
N LEU A 21 7.85 -10.67 12.23
CA LEU A 21 8.54 -11.48 13.25
C LEU A 21 9.19 -10.60 14.32
N ALA A 22 9.87 -9.52 13.92
CA ALA A 22 10.50 -8.59 14.85
C ALA A 22 9.48 -7.88 15.76
N LEU A 23 8.33 -7.48 15.20
CA LEU A 23 7.26 -6.80 15.95
C LEU A 23 6.48 -7.75 16.88
N ALA A 24 6.33 -9.01 16.48
CA ALA A 24 5.58 -10.01 17.24
C ALA A 24 6.38 -10.71 18.33
N LYS A 25 7.72 -10.67 18.25
CA LYS A 25 8.61 -11.39 19.17
C LYS A 25 8.34 -11.00 20.64
N ASP A 26 8.16 -12.02 21.48
CA ASP A 26 7.92 -11.89 22.93
C ASP A 26 6.72 -10.97 23.26
N ARG A 27 5.67 -11.01 22.43
CA ARG A 27 4.40 -10.28 22.64
C ARG A 27 3.22 -11.24 22.74
N SER A 28 2.16 -10.79 23.41
CA SER A 28 0.92 -11.56 23.51
C SER A 28 0.16 -11.56 22.18
N SER A 29 -0.69 -12.58 21.99
CA SER A 29 -1.61 -12.66 20.85
C SER A 29 -2.49 -11.42 20.73
N ASP A 30 -2.96 -10.87 21.85
CA ASP A 30 -3.83 -9.68 21.85
C ASP A 30 -3.09 -8.44 21.34
N TYR A 31 -1.84 -8.25 21.76
CA TYR A 31 -1.00 -7.15 21.27
C TYR A 31 -0.73 -7.30 19.77
N ILE A 32 -0.38 -8.51 19.32
CA ILE A 32 -0.12 -8.81 17.91
C ILE A 32 -1.37 -8.53 17.07
N ASN A 33 -2.56 -8.94 17.54
CA ASN A 33 -3.82 -8.72 16.83
C ASN A 33 -4.14 -7.23 16.69
N VAL A 34 -3.98 -6.43 17.75
CA VAL A 34 -4.23 -4.99 17.69
C VAL A 34 -3.25 -4.31 16.73
N LEU A 35 -1.96 -4.63 16.82
CA LEU A 35 -0.94 -4.06 15.94
C LEU A 35 -1.15 -4.49 14.48
N GLY A 36 -1.46 -5.75 14.23
CA GLY A 36 -1.77 -6.28 12.91
C GLY A 36 -2.98 -5.58 12.29
N ASN A 37 -4.06 -5.42 13.06
CA ASN A 37 -5.25 -4.69 12.60
C ASN A 37 -4.93 -3.24 12.22
N LEU A 38 -4.07 -2.56 12.99
CA LEU A 38 -3.61 -1.22 12.66
C LEU A 38 -2.84 -1.20 11.33
N LEU A 39 -1.89 -2.10 11.13
CA LEU A 39 -1.09 -2.17 9.90
C LEU A 39 -1.95 -2.50 8.66
N VAL A 40 -2.91 -3.41 8.81
CA VAL A 40 -3.89 -3.73 7.76
C VAL A 40 -4.73 -2.50 7.39
N ALA A 41 -5.21 -1.75 8.38
CA ALA A 41 -6.00 -0.54 8.15
C ALA A 41 -5.18 0.54 7.40
N VAL A 42 -3.93 0.78 7.83
CA VAL A 42 -3.02 1.72 7.16
C VAL A 42 -2.80 1.32 5.70
N GLY A 43 -2.43 0.07 5.44
CA GLY A 43 -2.21 -0.43 4.09
C GLY A 43 -3.45 -0.30 3.20
N SER A 44 -4.62 -0.65 3.74
CA SER A 44 -5.89 -0.55 3.01
C SER A 44 -6.25 0.90 2.65
N ILE A 45 -5.99 1.85 3.56
CA ILE A 45 -6.21 3.28 3.31
C ILE A 45 -5.26 3.77 2.22
N MET A 46 -3.97 3.41 2.27
CA MET A 46 -3.00 3.79 1.24
C MET A 46 -3.40 3.26 -0.15
N LEU A 47 -3.82 2.00 -0.24
CA LEU A 47 -4.30 1.42 -1.50
C LEU A 47 -5.56 2.13 -2.02
N THR A 48 -6.47 2.50 -1.11
CA THR A 48 -7.67 3.27 -1.48
C THR A 48 -7.32 4.64 -2.04
N ILE A 49 -6.37 5.35 -1.42
CA ILE A 49 -5.88 6.65 -1.90
C ILE A 49 -5.27 6.50 -3.30
N ALA A 50 -4.41 5.48 -3.51
CA ALA A 50 -3.79 5.23 -4.81
C ALA A 50 -4.84 4.94 -5.90
N ALA A 51 -5.85 4.11 -5.59
CA ALA A 51 -6.94 3.82 -6.51
C ALA A 51 -7.75 5.08 -6.86
N GLN A 52 -8.02 5.95 -5.88
CA GLN A 52 -8.70 7.23 -6.12
C GLN A 52 -7.87 8.16 -7.01
N GLN A 53 -6.56 8.27 -6.77
CA GLN A 53 -5.65 9.06 -7.60
C GLN A 53 -5.62 8.55 -9.06
N GLN A 54 -5.54 7.24 -9.26
CA GLN A 54 -5.57 6.64 -10.59
C GLN A 54 -6.91 6.89 -11.30
N ASN A 55 -8.03 6.79 -10.59
CA ASN A 55 -9.35 7.07 -11.15
C ASN A 55 -9.48 8.53 -11.61
N ILE A 56 -9.07 9.49 -10.78
CA ILE A 56 -9.08 10.93 -11.12
C ILE A 56 -8.23 11.19 -12.37
N LYS A 57 -7.03 10.61 -12.43
CA LYS A 57 -6.14 10.74 -13.60
C LYS A 57 -6.79 10.19 -14.87
N SER A 58 -7.41 9.02 -14.78
CA SER A 58 -8.10 8.37 -15.90
C SER A 58 -9.28 9.22 -16.41
N MET A 59 -10.03 9.85 -15.50
CA MET A 59 -11.11 10.78 -15.85
C MET A 59 -10.57 12.01 -16.58
N GLN A 60 -9.48 12.61 -16.10
CA GLN A 60 -8.85 13.77 -16.75
C GLN A 60 -8.35 13.45 -18.16
N GLU A 61 -7.68 12.31 -18.34
CA GLU A 61 -7.21 11.85 -19.66
C GLU A 61 -8.38 11.62 -20.63
N SER A 62 -9.50 11.06 -20.13
CA SER A 62 -10.70 10.85 -20.95
C SER A 62 -11.35 12.15 -21.44
N MET A 63 -11.30 13.22 -20.63
CA MET A 63 -11.84 14.53 -20.99
C MET A 63 -10.94 15.24 -22.02
N ASN A 64 -9.62 15.20 -21.83
CA ASN A 64 -8.67 15.79 -22.79
C ASN A 64 -8.74 15.14 -24.18
N ASN A 65 -8.99 13.83 -24.24
CA ASN A 65 -9.16 13.10 -25.50
C ASN A 65 -10.48 13.40 -26.24
N LYS A 66 -11.51 13.92 -25.56
CA LYS A 66 -12.75 14.37 -26.20
C LYS A 66 -12.57 15.75 -26.83
N ASN A 67 -11.96 16.69 -26.11
CA ASN A 67 -11.77 18.06 -26.57
C ASN A 67 -10.81 18.22 -27.77
N THR A 68 -10.04 17.17 -28.13
CA THR A 68 -9.09 17.18 -29.25
C THR A 68 -9.64 16.52 -30.52
N LYS A 69 -10.88 16.00 -30.48
CA LYS A 69 -11.53 15.31 -31.60
C LYS A 69 -12.73 16.07 -32.19
N ASP A 70 -13.06 17.22 -31.63
CA ASP A 70 -14.03 18.20 -32.15
C ASP A 70 -13.30 19.40 -32.77
#